data_AF-A0A950Y9E7-F1
#
_entry.id   AF-A0A950Y9E7-F1
#
_cell.length_a   1.000
_cell.length_b   1.000
_cell.length_c   1.000
_cell.angle_alpha   90.00
_cell.angle_beta   90.00
_cell.angle_gamma   90.00
#
_symmetry.space_group_name_H-M   'P 1'
#
loop_
_entity.id
_entity.type
_entity.pdbx_description
1 polymer ?
#
loop_
_entity_poly.entity_id
_entity_poly.type
_entity_poly.pdbx_seq_one_letter_code
_entity_poly.pdbx_strand_id
1 'polypeptide(L)' 'MSFALYILGYVVLIAGLALGAYYLHVPAHWVAVGVLVLVGIGIASGVARTRQKDPS' A
#
# COMPACT_ATOMS: atom_id res chain seq x y z
N MET A 1 -4.28 15.67 -9.61
CA MET A 1 -3.86 15.94 -8.21
C MET A 1 -4.29 14.86 -7.19
N SER A 2 -5.32 14.06 -7.45
CA SER A 2 -5.79 13.03 -6.49
C SER A 2 -4.93 11.76 -6.40
N PHE A 3 -4.20 11.39 -7.47
CA PHE A 3 -3.36 10.19 -7.49
C PHE A 3 -2.19 10.25 -6.50
N ALA A 4 -1.55 11.42 -6.37
CA ALA A 4 -0.50 11.64 -5.39
C ALA A 4 -1.01 11.50 -3.94
N LEU A 5 -2.21 12.03 -3.66
CA LEU A 5 -2.87 11.86 -2.36
C LEU A 5 -3.25 10.40 -2.08
N TYR A 6 -3.66 9.65 -3.10
CA TYR A 6 -3.91 8.21 -2.96
C TYR A 6 -2.64 7.45 -2.56
N ILE A 7 -1.53 7.69 -3.28
CA ILE A 7 -0.23 7.08 -2.95
C ILE A 7 0.20 7.48 -1.54
N LEU A 8 0.08 8.76 -1.19
CA LEU A 8 0.46 9.26 0.13
C LEU A 8 -0.34 8.57 1.23
N GLY A 9 -1.67 8.48 1.09
CA GLY A 9 -2.52 7.78 2.05
C GLY A 9 -2.20 6.28 2.13
N TYR A 10 -1.84 5.67 1.01
CA TYR A 10 -1.46 4.26 0.97
C TYR A 10 -0.12 3.97 1.67
N VAL A 11 0.87 4.86 1.52
CA VAL A 11 2.15 4.77 2.23
C VAL A 11 1.94 4.93 3.74
N VAL A 12 1.09 5.87 4.15
CA VAL A 12 0.73 6.04 5.57
C VAL A 12 0.04 4.79 6.13
N LEU A 13 -0.84 4.16 5.36
CA LEU A 13 -1.49 2.90 5.75
C LEU A 13 -0.46 1.78 5.97
N ILE A 14 0.49 1.61 5.05
CA ILE A 14 1.57 0.61 5.18
C ILE A 14 2.42 0.88 6.43
N ALA A 15 2.83 2.13 6.64
CA ALA A 15 3.65 2.51 7.79
C ALA A 15 2.92 2.28 9.12
N GLY A 16 1.63 2.63 9.20
CA GLY A 16 0.81 2.40 10.39
C GLY A 16 0.64 0.92 10.71
N LEU A 17 0.40 0.08 9.70
CA LEU A 17 0.28 -1.37 9.87
C LEU A 17 1.61 -2.01 10.29
N ALA A 18 2.73 -1.58 9.70
CA ALA A 18 4.06 -2.09 10.04
C ALA A 18 4.42 -1.74 11.49
N LEU A 19 4.18 -0.50 11.92
CA LEU A 19 4.41 -0.06 13.30
C LEU A 19 3.47 -0.78 14.28
N GLY A 20 2.18 -0.90 13.96
CA GLY A 20 1.22 -1.61 14.79
C GLY A 20 1.59 -3.09 14.99
N ALA A 21 2.00 -3.78 13.91
CA ALA A 21 2.46 -5.16 13.98
C ALA A 21 3.76 -5.30 14.79
N TYR A 22 4.67 -4.30 14.70
CA TYR A 22 5.87 -4.24 15.52
C TYR A 22 5.54 -4.11 17.02
N TYR A 23 4.62 -3.21 17.40
CA TYR A 23 4.17 -3.07 18.80
C TYR A 23 3.45 -4.31 19.33
N LEU A 24 2.76 -5.04 18.45
CA LEU A 24 2.09 -6.29 18.79
C LEU A 24 3.07 -7.48 18.91
N HIS A 25 4.39 -7.23 18.84
CA HIS A 25 5.45 -8.25 18.91
C HIS A 25 5.29 -9.35 17.86
N VAL A 26 4.68 -9.02 16.70
CA VAL A 26 4.62 -9.92 15.57
C VAL A 26 6.05 -10.14 15.06
N PRO A 27 6.45 -11.38 14.76
CA PRO A 27 7.78 -11.65 14.21
C PRO A 27 8.06 -10.79 12.97
N ALA A 28 9.23 -10.16 12.93
CA ALA A 28 9.59 -9.20 11.87
C ALA A 28 9.48 -9.77 10.45
N HIS A 29 9.66 -11.09 10.28
CA HIS A 29 9.48 -11.76 9.00
C HIS A 29 8.02 -11.70 8.51
N TRP A 30 7.04 -11.82 9.41
CA TRP A 30 5.62 -11.70 9.06
C TRP A 30 5.22 -10.26 8.74
N VAL A 31 5.83 -9.28 9.43
CA VAL A 31 5.63 -7.86 9.11
C VAL A 31 6.16 -7.56 7.71
N ALA A 32 7.34 -8.07 7.35
CA ALA A 32 7.91 -7.91 6.02
C ALA A 32 7.03 -8.53 4.93
N VAL A 33 6.49 -9.73 5.16
CA VAL A 33 5.53 -10.38 4.24
C VAL A 33 4.27 -9.53 4.08
N GLY A 34 3.70 -9.01 5.17
CA GLY A 34 2.53 -8.14 5.13
C GLY A 34 2.77 -6.85 4.36
N VAL A 35 3.91 -6.19 4.60
CA VAL A 35 4.33 -4.98 3.86
C VAL A 35 4.49 -5.29 2.37
N LEU A 36 5.12 -6.42 2.01
CA LEU A 36 5.32 -6.82 0.61
C LEU A 36 3.98 -7.02 -0.13
N VAL A 37 3.02 -7.68 0.52
CA VAL A 37 1.66 -7.88 -0.02
C VAL A 37 0.95 -6.54 -0.21
N LEU A 38 1.00 -5.66 0.79
CA LEU A 38 0.38 -4.33 0.70
C LEU A 38 1.02 -3.50 -0.43
N VAL A 39 2.34 -3.50 -0.56
CA VAL A 39 3.02 -2.81 -1.68
C VAL A 39 2.52 -3.32 -3.03
N GLY A 40 2.36 -4.62 -3.20
CA GLY A 40 1.81 -5.21 -4.43
C GLY A 40 0.39 -4.73 -4.75
N ILE A 41 -0.48 -4.67 -3.74
CA ILE A 41 -1.86 -4.15 -3.87
C ILE A 41 -1.84 -2.65 -4.21
N GLY A 42 -0.96 -1.87 -3.61
CA GLY A 42 -0.78 -0.45 -3.89
C GLY A 42 -0.38 -0.19 -5.33
N ILE A 43 0.56 -0.98 -5.85
CA ILE A 43 0.99 -0.91 -7.25
C ILE A 43 -0.16 -1.30 -8.18
N ALA A 44 -0.84 -2.43 -7.94
CA ALA A 44 -1.95 -2.89 -8.77
C ALA A 44 -3.09 -1.85 -8.83
N SER A 45 -3.43 -1.27 -7.68
CA SER A 45 -4.44 -0.21 -7.58
C SER A 45 -3.99 1.08 -8.26
N GLY A 46 -2.69 1.41 -8.16
CA GLY A 46 -2.08 2.53 -8.86
C GLY A 46 -2.18 2.38 -10.38
N VAL A 47 -1.82 1.21 -10.91
CA VAL A 47 -1.88 0.88 -12.34
C VAL A 47 -3.32 0.90 -12.85
N ALA A 48 -4.28 0.36 -12.08
CA ALA A 48 -5.71 0.41 -12.42
C ALA A 48 -6.22 1.85 -12.52
N ARG A 49 -5.73 2.76 -11.67
CA ARG A 49 -6.10 4.18 -11.71
C ARG A 49 -5.48 4.91 -12.89
N THR A 50 -4.26 4.54 -13.31
CA THR A 50 -3.62 5.11 -14.51
C THR A 50 -4.18 4.54 -15.82
N ARG A 51 -4.78 3.35 -15.80
CA ARG A 51 -5.54 2.75 -16.91
C ARG A 51 -6.98 3.29 -17.01
N GLN A 52 -7.19 4.59 -16.80
CA GLN A 52 -8.47 5.20 -17.17
C GLN A 52 -8.62 5.15 -18.70
N LYS A 53 -9.35 4.11 -19.14
CA LYS A 53 -10.07 3.90 -20.41
C LYS A 53 -9.89 5.01 -21.46
N ASP A 54 -9.35 4.64 -22.62
CA ASP A 54 -9.60 5.40 -23.84
C ASP A 54 -11.12 5.59 -24.00
N PRO A 55 -11.61 6.85 -24.10
CA PRO A 55 -12.99 7.11 -24.44
C PRO A 55 -13.17 6.74 -25.92
N SER A 56 -13.90 5.65 -26.17
CA SER A 56 -14.51 5.38 -27.49
C SER A 56 -15.81 6.16 -27.62
#